data_AF-A0A2D5S193-F1
#
_entry.id   AF-A0A2D5S193-F1
#
_cell.length_a   1.000
_cell.length_b   1.000
_cell.length_c   1.000
_cell.angle_alpha   90.00
_cell.angle_beta   90.00
_cell.angle_gamma   90.00
#
_symmetry.space_group_name_H-M   'P 1'
#
loop_
_entity.id
_entity.type
_entity.pdbx_description
1 polymer ?
#
loop_
_entity_poly.entity_id
_entity_poly.type
_entity_poly.pdbx_seq_one_letter_code
_entity_poly.pdbx_strand_id
1 'polypeptide(L)'
;MMTKLAGIEYRGTAGISKHCINAVIEMIHFGRVFNTVKILTTGSEYNYNHALLINTDVGIDVAIKSGFTSGYSGEGPRSFSYTLSVLRKFCNEIEEYYVPRKFLERINNSALTVKDLDWLSEQLPVRPQQWYDYIYESSHAKSHLQQDFPVEIPLSIIDERLLSIAILMKQNPDNALMDGYRLLEKVIKEKSGLIKETGAKLFSKAFSGENSPLYWEGLDGSESTGRANMFSSIFMAFRNRRAHQQLDPNPCDELREFMLLNQLFILERSTEIREIKSQNA
;
A
#
# COMPACT_ATOMS: atom_id res chain seq x y z
N MET A 1 -34.41 -13.65 -26.04
CA MET A 1 -34.14 -12.93 -24.78
C MET A 1 -32.63 -12.73 -24.72
N MET A 2 -32.12 -11.50 -24.75
CA MET A 2 -30.67 -11.24 -24.73
C MET A 2 -30.08 -11.64 -23.37
N THR A 3 -28.97 -12.37 -23.38
CA THR A 3 -28.25 -12.75 -22.16
C THR A 3 -27.63 -11.50 -21.53
N LYS A 4 -28.07 -11.14 -20.33
CA LYS A 4 -27.55 -9.98 -19.59
C LYS A 4 -26.31 -10.38 -18.78
N LEU A 5 -25.18 -9.74 -19.05
CA LEU A 5 -23.96 -9.89 -18.27
C LEU A 5 -24.15 -9.38 -16.84
N ALA A 6 -23.41 -9.96 -15.91
CA ALA A 6 -23.51 -9.68 -14.47
C ALA A 6 -23.07 -8.26 -14.09
N GLY A 7 -22.25 -7.59 -14.91
CA GLY A 7 -21.77 -6.23 -14.63
C GLY A 7 -20.78 -6.16 -13.46
N ILE A 8 -20.00 -7.23 -13.24
CA ILE A 8 -19.00 -7.33 -12.18
C ILE A 8 -17.58 -7.07 -12.70
N GLU A 9 -16.64 -6.81 -11.79
CA GLU A 9 -15.24 -6.67 -12.14
C GLU A 9 -14.55 -8.03 -12.30
N TYR A 10 -13.59 -8.14 -13.20
CA TYR A 10 -12.77 -9.35 -13.39
C TYR A 10 -11.29 -9.00 -13.28
N ARG A 11 -10.56 -9.73 -12.43
CA ARG A 11 -9.11 -9.56 -12.26
C ARG A 11 -8.34 -10.87 -12.37
N GLY A 12 -7.03 -10.75 -12.53
CA GLY A 12 -6.12 -11.88 -12.71
C GLY A 12 -6.18 -12.50 -14.10
N THR A 13 -5.38 -13.54 -14.32
CA THR A 13 -5.30 -14.28 -15.58
C THR A 13 -5.46 -15.77 -15.30
N ALA A 14 -6.39 -16.41 -16.00
CA ALA A 14 -6.63 -17.85 -15.85
C ALA A 14 -5.34 -18.64 -16.13
N GLY A 15 -5.04 -19.62 -15.28
CA GLY A 15 -3.82 -20.42 -15.36
C GLY A 15 -2.52 -19.73 -14.88
N ILE A 16 -2.57 -18.46 -14.47
CA ILE A 16 -1.39 -17.72 -13.96
C ILE A 16 -1.61 -17.33 -12.49
N SER A 17 -1.09 -18.15 -11.57
CA SER A 17 -1.30 -17.95 -10.13
C SER A 17 -0.78 -16.60 -9.63
N LYS A 18 0.38 -16.13 -10.12
CA LYS A 18 0.95 -14.84 -9.69
C LYS A 18 0.05 -13.66 -10.03
N HIS A 19 -0.59 -13.64 -11.19
CA HIS A 19 -1.53 -12.57 -11.57
C HIS A 19 -2.77 -12.58 -10.66
N CYS A 20 -3.23 -13.75 -10.25
CA CYS A 20 -4.37 -13.89 -9.35
C CYS A 20 -4.02 -13.51 -7.91
N ILE A 21 -2.81 -13.85 -7.44
CA ILE A 21 -2.26 -13.37 -6.16
C ILE A 21 -2.17 -11.84 -6.16
N ASN A 22 -1.55 -11.26 -7.19
CA ASN A 22 -1.38 -9.81 -7.28
C ASN A 22 -2.74 -9.09 -7.25
N ALA A 23 -3.74 -9.61 -7.96
CA ALA A 23 -5.08 -9.03 -7.92
C ALA A 23 -5.68 -8.96 -6.50
N VAL A 24 -5.50 -10.02 -5.70
CA VAL A 24 -5.94 -10.04 -4.29
C VAL A 24 -5.13 -9.05 -3.45
N ILE A 25 -3.80 -9.09 -3.58
CA ILE A 25 -2.90 -8.21 -2.81
C ILE A 25 -3.14 -6.73 -3.13
N GLU A 26 -3.30 -6.37 -4.40
CA GLU A 26 -3.58 -4.99 -4.83
C GLU A 26 -4.90 -4.50 -4.23
N MET A 27 -5.96 -5.31 -4.26
CA MET A 27 -7.24 -4.92 -3.66
C MET A 27 -7.10 -4.62 -2.17
N ILE A 28 -6.39 -5.50 -1.43
CA ILE A 28 -6.11 -5.28 0.00
C ILE A 28 -5.22 -4.04 0.19
N HIS A 29 -4.18 -3.88 -0.63
CA HIS A 29 -3.23 -2.77 -0.55
C HIS A 29 -3.92 -1.41 -0.76
N PHE A 30 -4.86 -1.34 -1.71
CA PHE A 30 -5.67 -0.14 -1.96
C PHE A 30 -6.79 0.07 -0.93
N GLY A 31 -6.85 -0.75 0.14
CA GLY A 31 -7.76 -0.57 1.26
C GLY A 31 -9.19 -1.04 0.99
N ARG A 32 -9.41 -1.93 0.01
CA ARG A 32 -10.74 -2.54 -0.22
C ARG A 32 -11.11 -3.40 0.98
N VAL A 33 -12.36 -3.26 1.45
CA VAL A 33 -12.89 -4.08 2.54
C VAL A 33 -13.53 -5.33 1.96
N PHE A 34 -13.10 -6.51 2.41
CA PHE A 34 -13.63 -7.78 1.92
C PHE A 34 -14.76 -8.23 2.85
N ASN A 35 -15.98 -8.25 2.32
CA ASN A 35 -17.17 -8.65 3.08
C ASN A 35 -17.28 -10.17 3.11
N THR A 36 -17.24 -10.79 1.93
CA THR A 36 -17.34 -12.25 1.76
C THR A 36 -16.42 -12.72 0.63
N VAL A 37 -15.82 -13.89 0.79
CA VAL A 37 -15.08 -14.57 -0.28
C VAL A 37 -15.72 -15.93 -0.56
N LYS A 38 -16.15 -16.12 -1.81
CA LYS A 38 -16.60 -17.42 -2.32
C LYS A 38 -15.50 -18.06 -3.15
N ILE A 39 -14.98 -19.19 -2.68
CA ILE A 39 -14.09 -20.07 -3.43
C ILE A 39 -14.96 -20.89 -4.39
N LEU A 40 -14.69 -20.78 -5.69
CA LEU A 40 -15.46 -21.45 -6.73
C LEU A 40 -14.63 -22.60 -7.29
N THR A 41 -15.00 -23.81 -6.93
CA THR A 41 -14.22 -25.03 -7.18
C THR A 41 -14.87 -25.88 -8.26
N THR A 42 -14.08 -26.29 -9.25
CA THR A 42 -14.46 -27.33 -10.23
C THR A 42 -13.30 -28.29 -10.44
N GLY A 43 -13.58 -29.56 -10.66
CA GLY A 43 -12.51 -30.54 -10.87
C GLY A 43 -13.00 -31.97 -10.84
N SER A 44 -12.06 -32.89 -10.80
CA SER A 44 -12.26 -34.30 -10.49
C SER A 44 -11.46 -34.67 -9.25
N GLU A 45 -11.67 -35.89 -8.74
CA GLU A 45 -11.20 -36.41 -7.44
C GLU A 45 -9.76 -36.02 -7.02
N TYR A 46 -8.85 -35.76 -7.97
CA TYR A 46 -7.43 -35.47 -7.70
C TYR A 46 -6.92 -34.14 -8.29
N ASN A 47 -7.76 -33.36 -8.95
CA ASN A 47 -7.35 -32.09 -9.55
C ASN A 47 -8.50 -31.09 -9.61
N TYR A 48 -8.40 -30.06 -8.78
CA TYR A 48 -9.37 -28.98 -8.71
C TYR A 48 -8.76 -27.67 -9.20
N ASN A 49 -9.59 -26.88 -9.86
CA ASN A 49 -9.31 -25.50 -10.23
C ASN A 49 -10.20 -24.59 -9.39
N HIS A 50 -9.63 -23.49 -8.91
CA HIS A 50 -10.32 -22.54 -8.06
C HIS A 50 -10.28 -21.14 -8.68
N ALA A 51 -11.43 -20.49 -8.69
CA ALA A 51 -11.58 -19.04 -8.85
C ALA A 51 -12.10 -18.45 -7.54
N LEU A 52 -12.07 -17.12 -7.42
CA LEU A 52 -12.66 -16.42 -6.29
C LEU A 52 -13.75 -15.48 -6.79
N LEU A 53 -14.85 -15.39 -6.05
CA LEU A 53 -15.80 -14.29 -6.17
C LEU A 53 -15.81 -13.56 -4.83
N ILE A 54 -15.35 -12.31 -4.85
CA ILE A 54 -15.14 -11.49 -3.66
C ILE A 54 -16.17 -10.37 -3.69
N ASN A 55 -16.97 -10.26 -2.63
CA ASN A 55 -17.81 -9.10 -2.41
C ASN A 55 -17.03 -8.08 -1.59
N THR A 56 -16.91 -6.85 -2.09
CA THR A 56 -16.16 -5.77 -1.44
C THR A 56 -16.99 -4.51 -1.24
N ASP A 57 -16.59 -3.70 -0.26
CA ASP A 57 -17.13 -2.37 0.02
C ASP A 57 -18.68 -2.35 0.10
N VAL A 58 -19.34 -1.49 -0.68
CA VAL A 58 -20.81 -1.37 -0.73
C VAL A 58 -21.38 -2.30 -1.81
N GLY A 59 -21.08 -3.60 -1.71
CA GLY A 59 -21.69 -4.65 -2.52
C GLY A 59 -21.13 -4.80 -3.94
N ILE A 60 -19.86 -4.45 -4.16
CA ILE A 60 -19.20 -4.64 -5.46
C ILE A 60 -18.67 -6.07 -5.53
N ASP A 61 -19.10 -6.83 -6.54
CA ASP A 61 -18.56 -8.16 -6.79
C ASP A 61 -17.34 -8.10 -7.73
N VAL A 62 -16.28 -8.80 -7.35
CA VAL A 62 -15.04 -8.94 -8.11
C VAL A 62 -14.71 -10.42 -8.26
N ALA A 63 -14.61 -10.89 -9.51
CA ALA A 63 -14.20 -12.25 -9.82
C ALA A 63 -12.69 -12.31 -10.10
N ILE A 64 -11.95 -13.10 -9.32
CA ILE A 64 -10.57 -13.47 -9.61
C ILE A 64 -10.59 -14.75 -10.45
N LYS A 65 -9.97 -14.71 -11.64
CA LYS A 65 -9.95 -15.83 -12.58
C LYS A 65 -9.31 -17.10 -12.01
N SER A 66 -9.51 -18.23 -12.68
CA SER A 66 -9.03 -19.53 -12.19
C SER A 66 -7.52 -19.70 -12.37
N GLY A 67 -6.73 -19.06 -11.51
CA GLY A 67 -5.27 -19.20 -11.45
C GLY A 67 -4.79 -20.15 -10.36
N PHE A 68 -5.70 -20.75 -9.59
CA PHE A 68 -5.39 -21.56 -8.42
C PHE A 68 -5.80 -23.02 -8.66
N THR A 69 -5.04 -23.97 -8.11
CA THR A 69 -5.37 -25.39 -8.19
C THR A 69 -5.13 -26.11 -6.86
N SER A 70 -5.71 -27.30 -6.68
CA SER A 70 -5.43 -28.21 -5.56
C SER A 70 -5.56 -29.69 -5.98
N GLY A 71 -5.19 -30.62 -5.09
CA GLY A 71 -5.28 -32.07 -5.33
C GLY A 71 -3.97 -32.75 -5.79
N TYR A 72 -2.95 -31.98 -6.17
CA TYR A 72 -1.60 -32.46 -6.48
C TYR A 72 -0.57 -31.54 -5.85
N SER A 73 0.72 -31.90 -5.85
CA SER A 73 1.79 -31.01 -5.37
C SER A 73 2.27 -30.06 -6.47
N GLY A 74 2.60 -28.81 -6.12
CA GLY A 74 3.14 -27.84 -7.08
C GLY A 74 2.86 -26.38 -6.75
N GLU A 75 3.11 -25.50 -7.72
CA GLU A 75 2.99 -24.05 -7.56
C GLU A 75 1.54 -23.55 -7.43
N GLY A 76 0.59 -24.17 -8.14
CA GLY A 76 -0.84 -23.82 -8.04
C GLY A 76 -1.40 -24.00 -6.62
N PRO A 77 -1.26 -25.18 -5.99
CA PRO A 77 -1.65 -25.43 -4.60
C PRO A 77 -0.92 -24.56 -3.59
N ARG A 78 0.40 -24.34 -3.78
CA ARG A 78 1.17 -23.43 -2.92
C ARG A 78 0.64 -22.00 -3.00
N SER A 79 0.39 -21.52 -4.21
CA SER A 79 -0.17 -20.18 -4.47
C SER A 79 -1.56 -20.04 -3.89
N PHE A 80 -2.39 -21.09 -3.99
CA PHE A 80 -3.74 -21.10 -3.45
C PHE A 80 -3.73 -21.04 -1.92
N SER A 81 -2.95 -21.90 -1.27
CA SER A 81 -2.75 -21.87 0.18
C SER A 81 -2.24 -20.51 0.68
N TYR A 82 -1.25 -19.94 -0.01
CA TYR A 82 -0.77 -18.60 0.28
C TYR A 82 -1.92 -17.58 0.22
N THR A 83 -2.71 -17.61 -0.86
CA THR A 83 -3.82 -16.68 -1.08
C THR A 83 -4.87 -16.82 0.02
N LEU A 84 -5.25 -18.05 0.40
CA LEU A 84 -6.17 -18.30 1.51
C LEU A 84 -5.59 -17.83 2.86
N SER A 85 -4.28 -17.99 3.06
CA SER A 85 -3.58 -17.49 4.25
C SER A 85 -3.56 -15.97 4.34
N VAL A 86 -3.58 -15.27 3.21
CA VAL A 86 -3.79 -13.82 3.13
C VAL A 86 -5.25 -13.49 3.43
N LEU A 87 -6.18 -14.08 2.67
CA LEU A 87 -7.61 -13.77 2.75
C LEU A 87 -8.17 -13.94 4.16
N ARG A 88 -7.80 -15.01 4.89
CA ARG A 88 -8.26 -15.23 6.27
C ARG A 88 -7.86 -14.14 7.26
N LYS A 89 -6.88 -13.30 6.93
CA LYS A 89 -6.48 -12.15 7.76
C LYS A 89 -7.33 -10.91 7.50
N PHE A 90 -7.98 -10.83 6.34
CA PHE A 90 -8.71 -9.66 5.87
C PHE A 90 -10.21 -9.92 5.66
N CYS A 91 -10.66 -11.17 5.75
CA CYS A 91 -12.05 -11.57 5.59
C CYS A 91 -12.39 -12.70 6.57
N ASN A 92 -13.49 -12.54 7.31
CA ASN A 92 -13.99 -13.54 8.26
C ASN A 92 -14.95 -14.54 7.62
N GLU A 93 -15.56 -14.17 6.48
CA GLU A 93 -16.54 -15.00 5.78
C GLU A 93 -15.94 -15.56 4.49
N ILE A 94 -15.42 -16.78 4.58
CA ILE A 94 -14.85 -17.51 3.45
C ILE A 94 -15.59 -18.84 3.31
N GLU A 95 -16.17 -19.06 2.14
CA GLU A 95 -16.97 -20.24 1.84
C GLU A 95 -16.59 -20.85 0.50
N GLU A 96 -16.70 -22.16 0.38
CA GLU A 96 -16.42 -22.88 -0.85
C GLU A 96 -17.71 -23.39 -1.50
N TYR A 97 -17.76 -23.34 -2.82
CA TYR A 97 -18.89 -23.77 -3.64
C TYR A 97 -18.39 -24.62 -4.80
N TYR A 98 -19.00 -25.79 -5.00
CA TYR A 98 -18.79 -26.55 -6.23
C TYR A 98 -19.58 -25.92 -7.36
N VAL A 99 -18.88 -25.58 -8.45
CA VAL A 99 -19.49 -24.98 -9.63
C VAL A 99 -19.25 -25.85 -10.88
N PRO A 100 -20.18 -25.87 -11.84
CA PRO A 100 -19.95 -26.53 -13.11
C PRO A 100 -18.76 -25.93 -13.85
N ARG A 101 -18.00 -26.75 -14.59
CA ARG A 101 -16.88 -26.30 -15.43
C ARG A 101 -17.22 -25.11 -16.33
N LYS A 102 -18.42 -25.10 -16.93
CA LYS A 102 -18.90 -23.98 -17.78
C LYS A 102 -19.01 -22.65 -17.02
N PHE A 103 -19.28 -22.69 -15.72
CA PHE A 103 -19.32 -21.50 -14.86
C PHE A 103 -17.91 -20.91 -14.74
N LEU A 104 -16.91 -21.76 -14.47
CA LEU A 104 -15.52 -21.34 -14.39
C LEU A 104 -14.98 -20.83 -15.75
N GLU A 105 -15.37 -21.48 -16.86
CA GLU A 105 -15.05 -21.00 -18.21
C GLU A 105 -15.62 -19.58 -18.46
N ARG A 106 -16.83 -19.29 -17.97
CA ARG A 106 -17.39 -17.93 -18.04
C ARG A 106 -16.62 -16.92 -17.20
N ILE A 107 -16.14 -17.28 -15.99
CA ILE A 107 -15.25 -16.42 -15.21
C ILE A 107 -13.97 -16.11 -15.99
N ASN A 108 -13.34 -17.14 -16.55
CA ASN A 108 -12.09 -16.98 -17.28
C ASN A 108 -12.24 -16.09 -18.52
N ASN A 109 -13.41 -16.14 -19.16
CA ASN A 109 -13.79 -15.29 -20.28
C ASN A 109 -14.43 -13.95 -19.87
N SER A 110 -14.47 -13.62 -18.58
CA SER A 110 -15.06 -12.37 -18.06
C SER A 110 -16.53 -12.18 -18.48
N ALA A 111 -17.31 -13.27 -18.43
CA ALA A 111 -18.63 -13.37 -19.06
C ALA A 111 -19.69 -14.04 -18.18
N LEU A 112 -19.62 -13.86 -16.85
CA LEU A 112 -20.75 -14.27 -15.98
C LEU A 112 -21.98 -13.44 -16.32
N THR A 113 -23.13 -14.09 -16.22
CA THR A 113 -24.44 -13.50 -16.47
C THR A 113 -25.16 -13.25 -15.15
N VAL A 114 -26.20 -12.41 -15.17
CA VAL A 114 -27.05 -12.22 -13.97
C VAL A 114 -27.60 -13.55 -13.47
N LYS A 115 -28.02 -14.43 -14.40
CA LYS A 115 -28.50 -15.78 -14.07
C LYS A 115 -27.45 -16.66 -13.39
N ASP A 116 -26.18 -16.46 -13.70
CA ASP A 116 -25.10 -17.21 -13.04
C ASP A 116 -24.97 -16.80 -11.57
N LEU A 117 -25.06 -15.50 -11.29
CA LEU A 117 -25.01 -14.99 -9.91
C LEU A 117 -26.26 -15.38 -9.11
N ASP A 118 -27.44 -15.26 -9.73
CA ASP A 118 -28.71 -15.71 -9.13
C ASP A 118 -28.62 -17.20 -8.77
N TRP A 119 -28.21 -18.04 -9.73
CA TRP A 119 -28.02 -19.47 -9.49
C TRP A 119 -27.03 -19.76 -8.37
N LEU A 120 -25.89 -19.05 -8.32
CA LEU A 120 -24.88 -19.23 -7.28
C LEU A 120 -25.41 -18.83 -5.89
N SER A 121 -26.27 -17.82 -5.82
CA SER A 121 -26.88 -17.37 -4.55
C SER A 121 -27.83 -18.41 -3.94
N GLU A 122 -28.39 -19.29 -4.77
CA GLU A 122 -29.26 -20.39 -4.36
C GLU A 122 -28.49 -21.67 -3.97
N GLN A 123 -27.17 -21.72 -4.23
CA GLN A 123 -26.37 -22.89 -3.89
C GLN A 123 -26.00 -22.90 -2.41
N LEU A 124 -25.87 -24.10 -1.87
CA LEU A 124 -25.32 -24.30 -0.53
C LEU A 124 -23.79 -24.39 -0.60
N PRO A 125 -23.06 -23.75 0.33
CA PRO A 125 -21.62 -23.92 0.43
C PRO A 125 -21.27 -25.35 0.84
N VAL A 126 -20.05 -25.78 0.51
CA VAL A 126 -19.48 -27.07 0.91
C VAL A 126 -19.41 -27.15 2.45
N ARG A 127 -19.90 -28.28 2.99
CA ARG A 127 -19.92 -28.59 4.42
C ARG A 127 -19.44 -30.03 4.68
N PRO A 128 -18.62 -30.28 5.72
CA PRO A 128 -17.96 -29.28 6.58
C PRO A 128 -17.03 -28.36 5.77
N GLN A 129 -16.63 -27.21 6.33
CA GLN A 129 -15.72 -26.31 5.63
C GLN A 129 -14.36 -27.00 5.41
N GLN A 130 -13.98 -27.23 4.16
CA GLN A 130 -12.75 -27.94 3.78
C GLN A 130 -11.62 -26.99 3.38
N TRP A 131 -11.90 -25.71 3.11
CA TRP A 131 -10.89 -24.80 2.59
C TRP A 131 -9.70 -24.56 3.55
N TYR A 132 -9.89 -24.79 4.85
CA TYR A 132 -8.80 -24.75 5.82
C TYR A 132 -7.73 -25.81 5.55
N ASP A 133 -8.12 -26.97 5.03
CA ASP A 133 -7.22 -28.09 4.75
C ASP A 133 -6.17 -27.69 3.71
N TYR A 134 -6.57 -26.88 2.70
CA TYR A 134 -5.65 -26.33 1.71
C TYR A 134 -4.51 -25.49 2.32
N ILE A 135 -4.74 -24.85 3.47
CA ILE A 135 -3.71 -24.08 4.17
C ILE A 135 -2.73 -25.03 4.88
N TYR A 136 -3.26 -25.99 5.63
CA TYR A 136 -2.47 -26.86 6.52
C TYR A 136 -1.67 -27.93 5.76
N GLU A 137 -2.18 -28.42 4.63
CA GLU A 137 -1.46 -29.38 3.77
C GLU A 137 -0.17 -28.78 3.17
N SER A 138 -0.12 -27.46 3.04
CA SER A 138 1.08 -26.77 2.60
C SER A 138 1.97 -26.39 3.82
N SER A 139 3.00 -27.19 4.08
CA SER A 139 4.04 -26.90 5.07
C SER A 139 4.89 -25.65 4.76
N HIS A 140 4.54 -24.90 3.71
CA HIS A 140 5.28 -23.78 3.14
C HIS A 140 4.72 -22.40 3.52
N ALA A 141 3.65 -22.32 4.32
CA ALA A 141 2.97 -21.06 4.68
C ALA A 141 3.73 -20.18 5.70
N LYS A 142 5.06 -20.13 5.63
CA LYS A 142 5.87 -19.05 6.24
C LYS A 142 6.24 -18.03 5.17
N SER A 143 5.24 -17.43 4.55
CA SER A 143 5.48 -16.25 3.70
C SER A 143 5.59 -15.01 4.58
N HIS A 144 6.62 -14.22 4.33
CA HIS A 144 6.70 -12.85 4.82
C HIS A 144 5.66 -12.04 4.05
N LEU A 145 4.38 -12.14 4.44
CA LEU A 145 3.24 -11.49 3.80
C LEU A 145 3.53 -10.04 3.36
N GLN A 146 4.27 -9.30 4.18
CA GLN A 146 4.67 -7.91 3.93
C GLN A 146 5.47 -7.71 2.64
N GLN A 147 6.24 -8.70 2.19
CA GLN A 147 7.09 -8.60 0.99
C GLN A 147 6.30 -8.60 -0.32
N ASP A 148 5.07 -9.12 -0.31
CA ASP A 148 4.24 -9.17 -1.51
C ASP A 148 3.44 -7.87 -1.72
N PHE A 149 3.31 -7.04 -0.68
CA PHE A 149 2.65 -5.74 -0.82
C PHE A 149 3.54 -4.77 -1.58
N PRO A 150 2.99 -4.04 -2.56
CA PRO A 150 3.78 -3.10 -3.34
C PRO A 150 4.21 -1.90 -2.48
N VAL A 151 5.40 -1.38 -2.77
CA VAL A 151 5.97 -0.20 -2.12
C VAL A 151 5.54 1.04 -2.90
N GLU A 152 4.34 1.54 -2.60
CA GLU A 152 3.71 2.65 -3.31
C GLU A 152 3.64 3.92 -2.47
N ILE A 153 3.79 5.08 -3.12
CA ILE A 153 3.70 6.40 -2.46
C ILE A 153 2.22 6.81 -2.36
N PRO A 154 1.68 7.03 -1.15
CA PRO A 154 0.32 7.54 -0.98
C PRO A 154 0.26 9.03 -1.30
N LEU A 155 0.04 9.38 -2.57
CA LEU A 155 0.09 10.77 -3.05
C LEU A 155 -0.88 11.73 -2.33
N SER A 156 -1.96 11.22 -1.74
CA SER A 156 -2.95 12.02 -1.00
C SER A 156 -2.43 12.67 0.28
N ILE A 157 -1.31 12.17 0.84
CA ILE A 157 -0.73 12.69 2.09
C ILE A 157 0.61 13.40 1.87
N ILE A 158 0.99 13.61 0.61
CA ILE A 158 2.24 14.28 0.24
C ILE A 158 2.01 15.79 0.13
N ASP A 159 2.90 16.59 0.73
CA ASP A 159 2.94 18.04 0.56
C ASP A 159 3.06 18.38 -0.93
N GLU A 160 2.22 19.29 -1.43
CA GLU A 160 2.11 19.62 -2.86
C GLU A 160 3.45 20.01 -3.50
N ARG A 161 4.37 20.60 -2.71
CA ARG A 161 5.70 21.03 -3.17
C ARG A 161 6.61 19.83 -3.47
N LEU A 162 6.30 18.64 -2.95
CA LEU A 162 7.04 17.40 -3.16
C LEU A 162 6.46 16.51 -4.26
N LEU A 163 5.37 16.89 -4.95
CA LEU A 163 4.74 16.03 -5.95
C LEU A 163 5.68 15.63 -7.10
N SER A 164 6.47 16.56 -7.62
CA SER A 164 7.45 16.27 -8.68
C SER A 164 8.55 15.31 -8.19
N ILE A 165 8.98 15.48 -6.94
CA ILE A 165 9.96 14.61 -6.29
C ILE A 165 9.37 13.21 -6.07
N ALA A 166 8.10 13.11 -5.64
CA ALA A 166 7.40 11.83 -5.47
C ALA A 166 7.33 11.03 -6.77
N ILE A 167 7.14 11.70 -7.92
CA ILE A 167 7.16 11.04 -9.23
C ILE A 167 8.58 10.53 -9.55
N LEU A 168 9.61 11.33 -9.27
CA LEU A 168 11.02 10.96 -9.50
C LEU A 168 11.48 9.80 -8.61
N MET A 169 10.92 9.63 -7.42
CA MET A 169 11.26 8.53 -6.50
C MET A 169 11.18 7.16 -7.16
N LYS A 170 10.23 6.94 -8.09
CA LYS A 170 10.08 5.66 -8.79
C LYS A 170 11.21 5.35 -9.77
N GLN A 171 11.91 6.38 -10.25
CA GLN A 171 12.94 6.26 -11.29
C GLN A 171 14.35 6.42 -10.72
N ASN A 172 14.52 7.36 -9.79
CA ASN A 172 15.81 7.71 -9.20
C ASN A 172 15.61 8.23 -7.76
N PRO A 173 15.43 7.32 -6.78
CA PRO A 173 15.08 7.67 -5.41
C PRO A 173 16.18 8.47 -4.70
N ASP A 174 17.44 8.17 -4.95
CA ASP A 174 18.55 8.89 -4.31
C ASP A 174 18.59 10.37 -4.71
N ASN A 175 18.52 10.66 -6.02
CA ASN A 175 18.45 12.04 -6.50
C ASN A 175 17.18 12.75 -6.04
N ALA A 176 16.03 12.06 -6.07
CA ALA A 176 14.76 12.61 -5.61
C ALA A 176 14.84 13.05 -4.14
N LEU A 177 15.38 12.21 -3.25
CA LEU A 177 15.56 12.53 -1.84
C LEU A 177 16.53 13.70 -1.64
N MET A 178 17.67 13.69 -2.34
CA MET A 178 18.63 14.79 -2.27
C MET A 178 18.03 16.13 -2.74
N ASP A 179 17.24 16.12 -3.80
CA ASP A 179 16.52 17.30 -4.29
C ASP A 179 15.46 17.77 -3.31
N GLY A 180 14.75 16.85 -2.65
CA GLY A 180 13.80 17.20 -1.61
C GLY A 180 14.46 17.84 -0.37
N TYR A 181 15.63 17.37 0.06
CA TYR A 181 16.38 18.04 1.14
C TYR A 181 16.89 19.43 0.72
N ARG A 182 17.37 19.59 -0.52
CA ARG A 182 17.77 20.91 -1.04
C ARG A 182 16.59 21.87 -1.09
N LEU A 183 15.41 21.37 -1.52
CA LEU A 183 14.18 22.16 -1.54
C LEU A 183 13.76 22.58 -0.12
N LEU A 184 13.84 21.67 0.86
CA LEU A 184 13.55 21.97 2.26
C LEU A 184 14.45 23.08 2.80
N GLU A 185 15.76 22.98 2.58
CA GLU A 185 16.71 24.03 2.97
C GLU A 185 16.37 25.37 2.31
N LYS A 186 16.04 25.37 1.01
CA LYS A 186 15.65 26.57 0.27
C LYS A 186 14.40 27.22 0.89
N VAL A 187 13.34 26.45 1.11
CA VAL A 187 12.08 26.93 1.69
C VAL A 187 12.32 27.56 3.07
N ILE A 188 13.09 26.88 3.92
CA ILE A 188 13.36 27.38 5.27
C ILE A 188 14.21 28.67 5.22
N LYS A 189 15.19 28.76 4.32
CA LYS A 189 15.97 30.00 4.12
C LYS A 189 15.09 31.16 3.70
N GLU A 190 14.21 30.93 2.73
CA GLU A 190 13.30 31.95 2.20
C GLU A 190 12.34 32.44 3.28
N LYS A 191 11.77 31.51 4.08
CA LYS A 191 10.83 31.85 5.14
C LYS A 191 11.47 32.50 6.37
N SER A 192 12.68 32.05 6.76
CA SER A 192 13.38 32.54 7.97
C SER A 192 14.31 33.74 7.74
N GLY A 193 14.64 34.05 6.48
CA GLY A 193 15.66 35.05 6.13
C GLY A 193 17.11 34.61 6.37
N LEU A 194 17.36 33.36 6.79
CA LEU A 194 18.69 32.84 7.13
C LEU A 194 19.50 32.39 5.90
N ILE A 195 19.70 33.28 4.92
CA ILE A 195 20.24 32.94 3.58
C ILE A 195 21.63 32.29 3.62
N LYS A 196 22.47 32.64 4.62
CA LYS A 196 23.86 32.17 4.75
C LYS A 196 24.02 30.82 5.47
N GLU A 197 22.98 30.32 6.13
CA GLU A 197 23.08 29.11 6.96
C GLU A 197 22.68 27.87 6.15
N THR A 198 23.27 26.70 6.45
CA THR A 198 22.94 25.43 5.76
C THR A 198 22.87 24.26 6.74
N GLY A 199 22.24 23.17 6.30
CA GLY A 199 22.10 21.91 7.03
C GLY A 199 21.51 22.05 8.43
N ALA A 200 22.00 21.25 9.37
CA ALA A 200 21.50 21.25 10.76
C ALA A 200 21.60 22.64 11.43
N LYS A 201 22.60 23.46 11.08
CA LYS A 201 22.77 24.80 11.64
C LYS A 201 21.67 25.76 11.19
N LEU A 202 21.23 25.64 9.94
CA LEU A 202 20.06 26.37 9.43
C LEU A 202 18.83 26.03 10.26
N PHE A 203 18.54 24.74 10.44
CA PHE A 203 17.33 24.30 11.15
C PHE A 203 17.35 24.69 12.63
N SER A 204 18.48 24.51 13.30
CA SER A 204 18.64 24.94 14.69
C SER A 204 18.38 26.44 14.85
N LYS A 205 18.95 27.29 13.97
CA LYS A 205 18.71 28.74 14.04
C LYS A 205 17.29 29.14 13.63
N ALA A 206 16.66 28.40 12.72
CA ALA A 206 15.33 28.72 12.23
C ALA A 206 14.23 28.43 13.26
N PHE A 207 14.37 27.35 14.05
CA PHE A 207 13.30 26.84 14.91
C PHE A 207 13.64 26.77 16.40
N SER A 208 14.92 26.81 16.79
CA SER A 208 15.32 26.68 18.20
C SER A 208 15.70 28.03 18.82
N GLY A 209 15.25 28.24 20.07
CA GLY A 209 15.55 29.42 20.87
C GLY A 209 14.42 30.45 20.90
N GLU A 210 14.45 31.34 21.89
CA GLU A 210 13.40 32.35 22.14
C GLU A 210 13.23 33.34 20.97
N ASN A 211 14.30 33.58 20.23
CA ASN A 211 14.35 34.49 19.08
C ASN A 211 14.41 33.75 17.74
N SER A 212 13.97 32.49 17.70
CA SER A 212 13.83 31.75 16.44
C SER A 212 12.86 32.48 15.50
N PRO A 213 13.22 32.67 14.22
CA PRO A 213 12.36 33.36 13.25
C PRO A 213 11.11 32.56 12.91
N LEU A 214 11.12 31.23 13.06
CA LEU A 214 10.00 30.35 12.80
C LEU A 214 9.57 29.67 14.09
N TYR A 215 8.28 29.71 14.40
CA TYR A 215 7.71 29.10 15.60
C TYR A 215 6.32 28.51 15.30
N TRP A 216 5.82 27.66 16.20
CA TRP A 216 4.44 27.15 16.14
C TRP A 216 3.60 27.85 17.21
N GLU A 217 2.51 28.48 16.80
CA GLU A 217 1.58 29.11 17.74
C GLU A 217 0.85 28.06 18.59
N GLY A 218 0.68 28.34 19.88
CA GLY A 218 -0.12 27.51 20.79
C GLY A 218 0.54 26.20 21.27
N LEU A 219 1.81 25.95 20.95
CA LEU A 219 2.55 24.80 21.47
C LEU A 219 3.30 25.11 22.76
N ASP A 220 3.44 24.11 23.62
CA ASP A 220 4.35 24.19 24.75
C ASP A 220 5.83 24.12 24.30
N GLY A 221 6.74 24.54 25.19
CA GLY A 221 8.17 24.61 24.88
C GLY A 221 8.81 23.25 24.59
N SER A 222 8.27 22.16 25.16
CA SER A 222 8.81 20.81 24.97
C SER A 222 8.41 20.24 23.61
N GLU A 223 7.15 20.43 23.19
CA GLU A 223 6.66 20.01 21.88
C GLU A 223 7.34 20.82 20.76
N SER A 224 7.45 22.14 20.92
CA SER A 224 8.18 22.99 19.98
C SER A 224 9.64 22.56 19.84
N THR A 225 10.29 22.21 20.95
CA THR A 225 11.67 21.70 20.93
C THR A 225 11.75 20.35 20.22
N GLY A 226 10.80 19.44 20.49
CA GLY A 226 10.71 18.14 19.82
C GLY A 226 10.60 18.30 18.30
N ARG A 227 9.69 19.15 17.83
CA ARG A 227 9.51 19.46 16.40
C ARG A 227 10.78 20.06 15.79
N ALA A 228 11.39 21.05 16.44
CA ALA A 228 12.64 21.65 15.98
C ALA A 228 13.78 20.62 15.84
N ASN A 229 13.89 19.69 16.80
CA ASN A 229 14.90 18.64 16.78
C ASN A 229 14.72 17.68 15.61
N MET A 230 13.48 17.38 15.20
CA MET A 230 13.21 16.49 14.06
C MET A 230 13.92 16.96 12.79
N PHE A 231 13.92 18.27 12.48
CA PHE A 231 14.57 18.80 11.28
C PHE A 231 16.07 18.49 11.26
N SER A 232 16.76 18.79 12.36
CA SER A 232 18.21 18.58 12.46
C SER A 232 18.55 17.08 12.48
N SER A 233 17.83 16.29 13.29
CA SER A 233 18.09 14.86 13.44
C SER A 233 17.82 14.07 12.17
N ILE A 234 16.68 14.30 11.49
CA ILE A 234 16.36 13.60 10.24
C ILE A 234 17.38 13.98 9.15
N PHE A 235 17.69 15.26 8.99
CA PHE A 235 18.70 15.68 8.00
C PHE A 235 20.07 15.05 8.27
N MET A 236 20.53 15.04 9.52
CA MET A 236 21.82 14.45 9.88
C MET A 236 21.84 12.93 9.71
N ALA A 237 20.75 12.24 10.01
CA ALA A 237 20.66 10.78 9.91
C ALA A 237 20.64 10.29 8.46
N PHE A 238 19.94 11.00 7.58
CA PHE A 238 19.63 10.49 6.24
C PHE A 238 20.39 11.23 5.13
N ARG A 239 20.27 12.56 5.03
CA ARG A 239 20.93 13.35 3.99
C ARG A 239 22.45 13.20 4.03
N ASN A 240 23.07 13.30 5.22
CA ASN A 240 24.52 13.19 5.34
C ASN A 240 25.03 11.82 4.90
N ARG A 241 24.27 10.76 5.20
CA ARG A 241 24.62 9.40 4.78
C ARG A 241 24.68 9.31 3.25
N ARG A 242 23.67 9.83 2.55
CA ARG A 242 23.61 9.87 1.07
C ARG A 242 24.74 10.69 0.44
N ALA A 243 25.16 11.77 1.10
CA ALA A 243 26.25 12.62 0.61
C ALA A 243 27.65 11.97 0.75
N HIS A 244 27.81 10.94 1.57
CA HIS A 244 29.13 10.39 1.95
C HIS A 244 29.28 8.89 1.71
N GLN A 245 28.20 8.15 1.46
CA GLN A 245 28.21 6.70 1.32
C GLN A 245 27.46 6.26 0.06
N GLN A 246 27.95 5.22 -0.60
CA GLN A 246 27.17 4.47 -1.57
C GLN A 246 26.20 3.56 -0.82
N LEU A 247 24.90 3.74 -1.04
CA LEU A 247 23.85 2.98 -0.38
C LEU A 247 23.38 1.82 -1.25
N ASP A 248 23.11 0.69 -0.61
CA ASP A 248 22.37 -0.39 -1.26
C ASP A 248 20.92 0.06 -1.45
N PRO A 249 20.39 0.02 -2.68
CA PRO A 249 19.05 0.49 -2.96
C PRO A 249 18.02 -0.41 -2.26
N ASN A 250 17.18 0.19 -1.43
CA ASN A 250 16.07 -0.47 -0.75
C ASN A 250 14.82 0.42 -0.84
N PRO A 251 13.85 0.08 -1.71
CA PRO A 251 12.66 0.89 -1.93
C PRO A 251 11.85 1.16 -0.65
N CYS A 252 11.85 0.22 0.31
CA CYS A 252 11.14 0.41 1.57
C CYS A 252 11.83 1.46 2.46
N ASP A 253 13.16 1.45 2.53
CA ASP A 253 13.92 2.44 3.29
C ASP A 253 13.82 3.83 2.64
N GLU A 254 13.91 3.88 1.31
CA GLU A 254 13.79 5.12 0.54
C GLU A 254 12.40 5.74 0.68
N LEU A 255 11.33 4.92 0.61
CA LEU A 255 9.98 5.40 0.86
C LEU A 255 9.81 5.91 2.31
N ARG A 256 10.34 5.18 3.30
CA ARG A 256 10.30 5.63 4.71
C ARG A 256 10.99 6.97 4.90
N GLU A 257 12.16 7.14 4.30
CA GLU A 257 12.90 8.41 4.33
C GLU A 257 12.12 9.53 3.64
N PHE A 258 11.51 9.26 2.48
CA PHE A 258 10.67 10.22 1.78
C PHE A 258 9.46 10.65 2.64
N MET A 259 8.84 9.72 3.38
CA MET A 259 7.75 10.05 4.30
C MET A 259 8.21 10.92 5.48
N LEU A 260 9.43 10.71 5.99
CA LEU A 260 10.02 11.58 7.02
C LEU A 260 10.28 12.99 6.47
N LEU A 261 10.81 13.08 5.25
CA LEU A 261 11.02 14.35 4.57
C LEU A 261 9.69 15.09 4.32
N ASN A 262 8.66 14.37 3.86
CA ASN A 262 7.31 14.91 3.72
C ASN A 262 6.78 15.50 5.03
N GLN A 263 6.99 14.81 6.15
CA GLN A 263 6.58 15.32 7.45
C GLN A 263 7.28 16.64 7.83
N LEU A 264 8.54 16.84 7.43
CA LEU A 264 9.25 18.11 7.65
C LEU A 264 8.61 19.27 6.88
N PHE A 265 8.15 19.04 5.66
CA PHE A 265 7.42 20.05 4.87
C PHE A 265 6.08 20.42 5.52
N ILE A 266 5.33 19.42 6.01
CA ILE A 266 4.08 19.64 6.74
C ILE A 266 4.31 20.47 8.01
N LEU A 267 5.33 20.11 8.80
CA LEU A 267 5.69 20.84 10.02
C LEU A 267 6.14 22.26 9.71
N GLU A 268 6.98 22.46 8.69
CA GLU A 268 7.44 23.78 8.24
C GLU A 268 6.25 24.65 7.81
N ARG A 269 5.31 24.11 7.02
CA ARG A 269 4.13 24.85 6.55
C ARG A 269 3.30 25.40 7.72
N SER A 270 3.21 24.65 8.81
CA SER A 270 2.48 25.05 10.02
C SER A 270 3.20 26.05 10.94
N THR A 271 4.38 26.55 10.54
CA THR A 271 5.07 27.59 11.31
C THR A 271 4.62 28.99 10.94
N GLU A 272 4.62 29.86 11.95
CA GLU A 272 4.46 31.30 11.86
C GLU A 272 5.81 32.01 11.81
N ILE A 273 5.84 33.19 11.19
CA ILE A 273 7.01 34.06 11.16
C ILE A 273 6.96 34.97 12.37
N ARG A 274 8.02 34.97 13.18
CA ARG A 274 8.18 35.92 14.27
C ARG A 274 8.50 37.29 13.69
N GLU A 275 7.54 38.21 13.77
CA GLU A 275 7.81 39.61 13.47
C GLU A 275 8.81 40.15 14.51
N ILE A 276 10.06 40.36 14.07
CA ILE A 276 11.00 41.13 14.86
C ILE A 276 10.48 42.56 14.85
N LYS A 277 9.82 42.99 15.93
CA LYS A 277 9.64 44.42 16.17
C LYS A 277 11.03 45.02 16.17
N SER A 278 11.37 45.76 15.12
CA SER A 278 12.49 46.67 15.11
C SER A 278 12.31 47.56 16.32
N GLN A 279 13.10 47.33 17.37
CA GLN A 279 13.30 48.32 18.41
C GLN A 279 13.96 49.51 17.70
N ASN A 280 13.11 50.46 17.31
CA ASN A 280 13.53 51.75 16.79
C ASN A 280 14.24 52.51 17.91
N ALA A 281 15.46 52.95 17.58
CA ALA A 281 16.30 53.97 18.23
C ALA A 281 16.98 53.57 19.55
#